data_AF-A0A8H7BXS0-F1
#
_entry.id   AF-A0A8H7BXS0-F1
#
_cell.length_a   1.000
_cell.length_b   1.000
_cell.length_c   1.000
_cell.angle_alpha   90.00
_cell.angle_beta   90.00
_cell.angle_gamma   90.00
#
_symmetry.space_group_name_H-M   'P 1'
#
loop_
_entity.id
_entity.type
_entity.pdbx_description
1 polymer ?
#
loop_
_entity_poly.entity_id
_entity_poly.type
_entity_poly.pdbx_seq_one_letter_code
_entity_poly.pdbx_strand_id
1 'polypeptide(L)'
;MDRTVVYDRPAFHNQRYIYPVGYKVKKWYRSMVDPKSDTQYICEILDGGQEPIFRLEADDNPGDVYLGPTPTTVWTIAVRRAFAIRNMDYGHNPVGPDFFGLRKNTIAKMIQDLPNANKCKNYIWQTFKIGTTGKTARGKIFRSEDEKEMN
;
A
#
# COMPACT_ATOMS: atom_id res chain seq x y z
N MET A 1 -18.12 -2.90 5.50
CA MET A 1 -18.36 -1.94 4.42
C MET A 1 -17.75 -2.51 3.16
N ASP A 2 -18.55 -2.66 2.12
CA ASP A 2 -18.09 -3.20 0.83
C ASP A 2 -17.28 -2.14 0.07
N ARG A 3 -16.32 -2.61 -0.73
CA ARG A 3 -15.49 -1.75 -1.58
C ARG A 3 -16.26 -1.44 -2.86
N THR A 4 -16.40 -0.18 -3.23
CA THR A 4 -17.23 0.26 -4.37
C THR A 4 -16.40 0.87 -5.47
N VAL A 5 -16.57 0.38 -6.71
CA VAL A 5 -16.01 1.02 -7.90
C VAL A 5 -16.86 2.22 -8.29
N VAL A 6 -16.23 3.39 -8.33
CA VAL A 6 -16.80 4.64 -8.81
C VAL A 6 -16.38 4.84 -10.27
N TYR A 7 -17.31 4.60 -11.19
CA TYR A 7 -17.03 4.61 -12.63
C TYR A 7 -17.51 5.88 -13.34
N ASP A 8 -18.45 6.61 -12.73
CA ASP A 8 -19.09 7.81 -13.26
C ASP A 8 -18.29 9.09 -13.01
N ARG A 9 -17.32 9.06 -12.07
CA ARG A 9 -16.40 10.16 -11.78
C ARG A 9 -14.99 9.85 -12.32
N PRO A 10 -14.47 10.61 -13.31
CA PRO A 10 -13.22 10.29 -13.99
C PRO A 10 -11.98 10.22 -13.10
N ALA A 11 -11.94 10.92 -11.97
CA ALA A 11 -10.78 10.93 -11.07
C ALA A 11 -10.60 9.61 -10.28
N PHE A 12 -11.62 8.75 -10.21
CA PHE A 12 -11.56 7.48 -9.48
C PHE A 12 -10.93 6.32 -10.26
N HIS A 13 -10.51 6.56 -11.49
CA HIS A 13 -9.76 5.58 -12.27
C HIS A 13 -8.91 6.25 -13.36
N ASN A 14 -7.77 5.65 -13.67
CA ASN A 14 -6.93 6.04 -14.81
C ASN A 14 -6.53 4.79 -15.59
N GLN A 15 -5.67 4.97 -16.59
CA GLN A 15 -5.17 3.88 -17.44
C GLN A 15 -4.60 2.69 -16.66
N ARG A 16 -4.08 2.90 -15.46
CA ARG A 16 -3.38 1.88 -14.70
C ARG A 16 -4.14 1.39 -13.46
N TYR A 17 -4.94 2.23 -12.83
CA TYR A 17 -5.54 1.93 -11.54
C TYR A 17 -7.02 2.31 -11.51
N ILE A 18 -7.79 1.50 -10.78
CA ILE A 18 -9.10 1.86 -10.25
C ILE A 18 -8.88 2.15 -8.76
N TYR A 19 -9.56 3.16 -8.22
CA TYR A 19 -9.50 3.58 -6.82
C TYR A 19 -10.84 3.32 -6.12
N PRO A 20 -11.14 2.09 -5.64
CA PRO A 20 -12.43 1.80 -5.04
C PRO A 20 -12.61 2.53 -3.71
N VAL A 21 -13.75 3.17 -3.52
CA VAL A 21 -14.14 3.74 -2.22
C VAL A 21 -14.31 2.60 -1.21
N GLY A 22 -13.79 2.81 0.00
CA GLY A 22 -13.77 1.79 1.06
C GLY A 22 -12.65 0.77 0.89
N TYR A 23 -11.78 0.90 -0.13
CA TYR A 23 -10.57 0.11 -0.21
C TYR A 23 -9.73 0.31 1.05
N LYS A 24 -9.24 -0.80 1.62
CA LYS A 24 -8.46 -0.83 2.85
C LYS A 24 -7.42 -1.94 2.77
N VAL A 25 -6.17 -1.61 3.09
CA VAL A 25 -5.06 -2.57 3.20
C VAL A 25 -4.13 -2.17 4.34
N LYS A 26 -3.42 -3.14 4.90
CA LYS A 26 -2.32 -2.90 5.84
C LYS A 26 -0.97 -3.12 5.18
N LYS A 27 -0.01 -2.27 5.52
CA LYS A 27 1.36 -2.31 5.03
C LYS A 27 2.34 -2.15 6.18
N TRP A 28 3.21 -3.15 6.38
CA TRP A 28 4.34 -3.03 7.28
C TRP A 28 5.34 -2.00 6.75
N TYR A 29 5.76 -1.09 7.62
CA TYR A 29 6.84 -0.14 7.38
C TYR A 29 7.41 0.38 8.71
N ARG A 30 8.49 1.16 8.65
CA ARG A 30 9.14 1.77 9.82
C ARG A 30 8.16 2.65 10.60
N SER A 31 8.20 2.56 11.93
CA SER A 31 7.43 3.45 12.79
C SER A 31 7.89 4.92 12.64
N MET A 32 6.92 5.84 12.74
CA MET A 32 7.15 7.30 12.85
C MET A 32 7.26 7.78 14.30
N VAL A 33 7.02 6.91 15.28
CA VAL A 33 7.00 7.22 16.71
C VAL A 33 8.20 6.62 17.42
N ASP A 34 8.56 5.38 17.08
CA ASP A 34 9.70 4.67 17.67
C ASP A 34 10.77 4.35 16.62
N PRO A 35 12.00 4.88 16.75
CA PRO A 35 13.07 4.64 15.78
C PRO A 35 13.55 3.18 15.74
N LYS A 36 13.21 2.36 16.74
CA LYS A 36 13.67 0.97 16.88
C LYS A 36 12.65 -0.07 16.43
N SER A 37 11.46 0.34 16.02
CA SER A 37 10.40 -0.58 15.62
C SER A 37 9.80 -0.29 14.24
N ASP A 38 9.07 -1.30 13.76
CA ASP A 38 8.20 -1.24 12.61
C ASP A 38 6.75 -1.33 13.08
N THR A 39 5.83 -0.81 12.28
CA THR A 39 4.40 -0.77 12.55
C THR A 39 3.61 -1.09 11.30
N GLN A 40 2.31 -1.37 11.45
CA GLN A 40 1.40 -1.48 10.34
C GLN A 40 0.74 -0.14 10.06
N TYR A 41 0.78 0.26 8.79
CA TYR A 41 0.04 1.40 8.29
C TYR A 41 -1.24 0.93 7.62
N ILE A 42 -2.36 1.48 8.06
CA ILE A 42 -3.66 1.35 7.45
C ILE A 42 -3.75 2.36 6.30
N CYS A 43 -3.88 1.85 5.08
CA CYS A 43 -4.09 2.63 3.87
C CYS A 43 -5.54 2.51 3.44
N GLU A 44 -6.24 3.63 3.26
CA GLU A 44 -7.66 3.67 2.87
C GLU A 44 -7.91 4.63 1.70
N ILE A 45 -8.88 4.29 0.86
CA ILE A 45 -9.40 5.17 -0.19
C ILE A 45 -10.83 5.56 0.19
N LEU A 46 -11.03 6.85 0.40
CA LEU A 46 -12.30 7.45 0.80
C LEU A 46 -12.96 8.15 -0.39
N ASP A 47 -14.26 8.38 -0.28
CA ASP A 47 -14.98 9.25 -1.21
C ASP A 47 -14.75 10.73 -0.83
N GLY A 48 -14.08 11.48 -1.72
CA GLY A 48 -13.86 12.92 -1.58
C GLY A 48 -14.79 13.79 -2.42
N GLY A 49 -15.90 13.24 -2.94
CA GLY A 49 -16.78 13.97 -3.84
C GLY A 49 -16.33 13.84 -5.29
N GLN A 50 -15.60 14.81 -5.85
CA GLN A 50 -15.18 14.70 -7.26
C GLN A 50 -13.98 13.77 -7.48
N GLU A 51 -13.20 13.53 -6.43
CA GLU A 51 -11.94 12.79 -6.46
C GLU A 51 -11.77 11.90 -5.23
N PRO A 52 -10.94 10.83 -5.31
CA PRO A 52 -10.65 10.00 -4.14
C PRO A 52 -9.77 10.75 -3.13
N ILE A 53 -9.99 10.48 -1.84
CA ILE A 53 -9.08 10.91 -0.77
C ILE A 53 -8.32 9.68 -0.27
N PHE A 54 -6.99 9.79 -0.21
CA PHE A 54 -6.13 8.75 0.32
C PHE A 54 -5.86 9.03 1.79
N ARG A 55 -6.21 8.07 2.65
CA ARG A 55 -6.02 8.12 4.10
C ARG A 55 -4.91 7.17 4.54
N LEU A 56 -4.07 7.63 5.46
CA LEU A 56 -3.01 6.85 6.07
C LEU A 56 -3.03 7.04 7.59
N GLU A 57 -2.98 5.94 8.33
CA GLU A 57 -2.89 5.92 9.79
C GLU A 57 -1.93 4.80 10.22
N ALA A 58 -1.13 5.04 11.25
CA ALA A 58 -0.23 4.03 11.80
C ALA A 58 -0.85 3.39 13.05
N ASP A 59 -0.79 2.06 13.17
CA ASP A 59 -1.38 1.33 14.30
C ASP A 59 -0.77 1.72 15.66
N ASP A 60 0.49 2.17 15.68
CA ASP A 60 1.23 2.63 16.86
C ASP A 60 1.14 4.14 17.11
N ASN A 61 0.38 4.87 16.28
CA ASN A 61 0.07 6.28 16.46
C ASN A 61 -1.40 6.57 16.11
N PRO A 62 -2.36 5.91 16.79
CA PRO A 62 -3.78 6.03 16.46
C PRO A 62 -4.25 7.47 16.63
N GLY A 63 -5.07 7.96 15.68
CA GLY A 63 -5.59 9.32 15.69
C GLY A 63 -4.73 10.37 14.96
N ASP A 64 -3.44 10.11 14.71
CA ASP A 64 -2.60 10.96 13.84
C ASP A 64 -2.76 10.53 12.38
N VAL A 65 -3.83 11.02 11.76
CA VAL A 65 -4.29 10.60 10.44
C VAL A 65 -3.83 11.58 9.36
N TYR A 66 -3.27 11.06 8.27
CA TYR A 66 -2.94 11.85 7.10
C TYR A 66 -3.94 11.63 5.97
N LEU A 67 -4.36 12.74 5.36
CA LEU A 67 -5.21 12.76 4.18
C LEU A 67 -4.47 13.44 3.03
N GLY A 68 -4.65 12.94 1.81
CA GLY A 68 -4.07 13.58 0.63
C GLY A 68 -4.71 13.15 -0.68
N PRO A 69 -4.48 13.90 -1.76
CA PRO A 69 -5.06 13.64 -3.08
C PRO A 69 -4.39 12.48 -3.81
N THR A 70 -3.24 11.99 -3.31
CA THR A 70 -2.54 10.84 -3.91
C THR A 70 -1.95 9.92 -2.83
N PRO A 71 -1.74 8.62 -3.13
CA PRO A 71 -1.02 7.71 -2.24
C PRO A 71 0.38 8.22 -1.87
N THR A 72 1.07 8.85 -2.81
CA THR A 72 2.44 9.36 -2.62
C THR A 72 2.47 10.51 -1.63
N THR A 73 1.45 11.37 -1.62
CA THR A 73 1.38 12.50 -0.68
C THR A 73 1.40 12.03 0.76
N VAL A 74 0.50 11.10 1.14
CA VAL A 74 0.41 10.61 2.52
C VAL A 74 1.63 9.77 2.92
N TRP A 75 2.16 8.95 2.00
CA TRP A 75 3.36 8.16 2.29
C TRP A 75 4.63 9.00 2.40
N THR A 76 4.75 10.10 1.66
CA THR A 76 5.89 11.03 1.81
C THR A 76 5.97 11.58 3.22
N ILE A 77 4.83 11.91 3.85
CA ILE A 77 4.79 12.35 5.25
C ILE A 77 5.33 11.26 6.16
N ALA A 78 4.84 10.03 6.00
CA ALA A 78 5.23 8.93 6.86
C ALA A 78 6.71 8.56 6.75
N VAL A 79 7.22 8.46 5.51
CA VAL A 79 8.64 8.14 5.29
C VAL A 79 9.53 9.25 5.83
N ARG A 80 9.21 10.53 5.60
CA ARG A 80 10.00 11.65 6.14
C ARG A 80 10.06 11.64 7.66
N ARG A 81 8.93 11.43 8.35
CA ARG A 81 8.91 11.33 9.82
C ARG A 81 9.71 10.12 10.32
N ALA A 82 9.54 8.95 9.70
CA ALA A 82 10.29 7.76 10.07
C ALA A 82 11.81 7.91 9.88
N PHE A 83 12.25 8.67 8.88
CA PHE A 83 13.67 8.98 8.67
C PHE A 83 14.18 10.03 9.66
N ALA A 84 13.40 11.08 9.91
CA ALA A 84 13.75 12.15 10.84
C ALA A 84 14.02 11.62 12.25
N ILE A 85 13.17 10.74 12.80
CA ILE A 85 13.38 10.17 14.14
C ILE A 85 14.61 9.25 14.23
N ARG A 86 15.16 8.84 13.08
CA ARG A 86 16.37 8.02 12.98
C ARG A 86 17.61 8.83 12.62
N ASN A 87 17.50 10.16 12.52
CA ASN A 87 18.57 11.04 12.01
C ASN A 87 19.14 10.56 10.66
N MET A 88 18.25 10.09 9.77
CA MET A 88 18.60 9.60 8.43
C MET A 88 18.16 10.60 7.36
N ASP A 89 18.97 10.72 6.30
CA ASP A 89 18.63 11.55 5.14
C ASP A 89 17.57 10.91 4.25
N TYR A 90 16.60 11.72 3.83
CA TYR A 90 15.54 11.32 2.92
C TYR A 90 15.98 11.48 1.46
N GLY A 91 16.47 10.40 0.85
CA GLY A 91 17.08 10.44 -0.49
C GLY A 91 16.15 10.21 -1.68
N HIS A 92 14.91 9.72 -1.49
CA HIS A 92 13.97 9.48 -2.59
C HIS A 92 12.51 9.48 -2.14
N ASN A 93 11.60 9.83 -3.07
CA ASN A 93 10.17 9.77 -2.79
C ASN A 93 9.63 8.34 -2.80
N PRO A 94 8.74 7.97 -1.86
CA PRO A 94 8.11 6.67 -1.88
C PRO A 94 7.23 6.53 -3.12
N VAL A 95 7.22 5.33 -3.70
CA VAL A 95 6.26 5.04 -4.76
C VAL A 95 4.91 4.70 -4.14
N GLY A 96 4.16 5.73 -3.75
CA GLY A 96 2.91 5.61 -2.97
C GLY A 96 1.93 4.51 -3.42
N PRO A 97 1.67 4.33 -4.74
CA PRO A 97 0.80 3.26 -5.22
C PRO A 97 1.25 1.83 -4.85
N ASP A 98 2.56 1.58 -4.66
CA ASP A 98 3.05 0.30 -4.13
C ASP A 98 2.68 0.08 -2.68
N PHE A 99 2.80 1.14 -1.89
CA PHE A 99 2.51 1.05 -0.46
C PHE A 99 1.01 0.83 -0.22
N PHE A 100 0.17 1.42 -1.07
CA PHE A 100 -1.27 1.10 -1.13
C PHE A 100 -1.57 -0.26 -1.78
N GLY A 101 -0.56 -0.99 -2.27
CA GLY A 101 -0.71 -2.33 -2.86
C GLY A 101 -1.34 -2.36 -4.26
N LEU A 102 -1.66 -1.20 -4.86
CA LEU A 102 -2.39 -1.11 -6.12
C LEU A 102 -1.59 -1.64 -7.32
N ARG A 103 -0.27 -1.79 -7.19
CA ARG A 103 0.59 -2.43 -8.20
C ARG A 103 0.73 -3.94 -8.04
N LYS A 104 0.23 -4.54 -6.95
CA LYS A 104 0.32 -6.00 -6.75
C LYS A 104 -0.72 -6.68 -7.65
N ASN A 105 -0.27 -7.58 -8.53
CA ASN A 105 -1.14 -8.27 -9.49
C ASN A 105 -2.39 -8.90 -8.84
N THR A 106 -2.24 -9.54 -7.67
CA THR A 106 -3.39 -10.13 -6.96
C THR A 106 -4.40 -9.07 -6.53
N ILE A 107 -3.94 -7.91 -6.03
CA ILE A 107 -4.82 -6.80 -5.62
C ILE A 107 -5.46 -6.16 -6.85
N ALA A 108 -4.67 -5.88 -7.89
CA ALA A 108 -5.19 -5.32 -9.13
C ALA A 108 -6.24 -6.24 -9.77
N LYS A 109 -6.03 -7.57 -9.76
CA LYS A 109 -7.02 -8.56 -10.19
C LYS A 109 -8.29 -8.49 -9.34
N MET A 110 -8.15 -8.52 -8.01
CA MET A 110 -9.30 -8.42 -7.10
C MET A 110 -10.10 -7.13 -7.31
N ILE A 111 -9.43 -6.01 -7.59
CA ILE A 111 -10.09 -4.74 -7.91
C ILE A 111 -10.79 -4.82 -9.29
N GLN A 112 -10.14 -5.38 -10.30
CA GLN A 112 -10.73 -5.57 -11.64
C GLN A 112 -11.94 -6.50 -11.63
N ASP A 113 -12.02 -7.41 -10.65
CA ASP A 113 -13.16 -8.34 -10.47
C ASP A 113 -14.34 -7.72 -9.71
N LEU A 114 -14.20 -6.50 -9.17
CA LEU A 114 -15.31 -5.83 -8.49
C LEU A 114 -16.42 -5.46 -9.48
N PRO A 115 -17.69 -5.46 -9.04
CA PRO A 115 -18.79 -4.94 -9.83
C PRO A 115 -18.51 -3.53 -10.35
N ASN A 116 -18.92 -3.27 -11.59
CA ASN A 116 -18.71 -2.01 -12.30
C ASN A 116 -17.27 -1.66 -12.65
N ALA A 117 -16.27 -2.50 -12.35
CA ALA A 117 -14.92 -2.30 -12.86
C ALA A 117 -14.96 -2.06 -14.37
N ASN A 118 -15.68 -2.92 -15.11
CA ASN A 118 -15.96 -2.87 -16.57
C ASN A 118 -16.52 -1.54 -17.11
N LYS A 119 -16.98 -0.63 -16.24
CA LYS A 119 -17.52 0.68 -16.64
C LYS A 119 -16.48 1.81 -16.54
N CYS A 120 -15.31 1.56 -15.96
CA CYS A 120 -14.20 2.52 -15.84
C CYS A 120 -13.57 2.80 -17.21
N LYS A 121 -14.09 3.81 -17.92
CA LYS A 121 -13.74 4.12 -19.32
C LYS A 121 -12.24 4.36 -19.56
N ASN A 122 -11.54 4.93 -18.57
CA ASN A 122 -10.11 5.22 -18.71
C ASN A 122 -9.21 4.04 -18.34
N TYR A 123 -9.74 2.98 -17.70
CA TYR A 123 -8.94 1.86 -17.21
C TYR A 123 -8.60 0.87 -18.33
N ILE A 124 -7.33 0.54 -18.47
CA ILE A 124 -6.87 -0.47 -19.43
C ILE A 124 -6.96 -1.85 -18.75
N TRP A 125 -7.80 -2.74 -19.30
CA TRP A 125 -7.94 -4.10 -18.78
C TRP A 125 -6.61 -4.81 -18.73
N GLN A 126 -6.32 -5.40 -17.58
CA GLN A 126 -5.10 -6.15 -17.36
C GLN A 126 -5.36 -7.64 -17.49
N THR A 127 -4.41 -8.33 -18.12
CA THR A 127 -4.36 -9.78 -18.19
C THR A 127 -3.48 -10.31 -17.07
N PHE A 128 -4.06 -11.12 -16.18
CA PHE A 128 -3.36 -11.70 -15.05
C PHE A 128 -3.13 -13.19 -15.30
N LYS A 129 -1.88 -13.65 -15.19
CA LYS A 129 -1.55 -15.08 -15.22
C LYS A 129 -1.46 -15.59 -13.80
N ILE A 130 -2.10 -16.73 -13.52
CA ILE A 130 -1.86 -17.46 -12.28
C ILE A 130 -0.42 -17.94 -12.34
N GLY A 131 0.44 -17.44 -11.45
CA GLY A 131 1.76 -18.02 -11.29
C GLY A 131 1.57 -19.44 -10.75
N THR A 132 2.03 -20.45 -11.49
CA THR A 132 2.34 -21.73 -10.86
C THR A 132 3.38 -21.41 -9.79
N THR A 133 3.11 -21.76 -8.53
CA THR A 133 4.08 -21.69 -7.44
C THR A 133 5.23 -22.63 -7.74
N GLY A 134 6.13 -22.20 -8.62
CA GLY A 134 7.40 -22.83 -8.87
C GLY A 134 8.33 -22.55 -7.69
N LYS A 135 8.79 -23.64 -7.07
CA LYS A 135 9.82 -23.71 -6.04
C LYS A 135 10.82 -22.55 -6.14
N THR A 136 10.66 -21.53 -5.31
CA THR A 136 11.74 -20.58 -5.01
C THR A 136 12.42 -21.08 -3.74
N ALA A 137 13.74 -21.19 -3.82
CA ALA A 137 14.61 -21.79 -2.82
C ALA A 137 14.26 -21.31 -1.40
N ARG A 138 14.01 -22.27 -0.51
CA ARG A 138 13.90 -22.04 0.93
C ARG A 138 15.10 -21.21 1.38
N GLY A 139 14.85 -19.99 1.84
CA GLY A 139 15.80 -19.27 2.67
C GLY A 139 16.20 -20.16 3.85
N LYS A 140 17.50 -20.27 4.11
CA LYS A 140 18.04 -20.95 5.28
C LYS A 140 17.41 -20.33 6.53
N ILE A 141 16.65 -21.14 7.27
CA ILE A 141 16.26 -20.86 8.65
C ILE A 141 17.53 -21.12 9.47
N PHE A 142 18.12 -20.08 10.05
CA PHE A 142 19.18 -20.27 11.04
C PHE A 142 18.57 -20.93 12.28
N ARG A 143 19.12 -22.08 12.68
CA ARG A 143 18.78 -22.77 13.93
C ARG A 143 19.74 -22.31 15.01
N SER A 144 19.26 -22.27 16.24
CA SER A 144 20.00 -21.89 17.46
C SER A 144 21.06 -22.91 17.89
N GLU A 145 21.71 -23.59 16.94
CA GLU A 145 22.76 -24.60 17.17
C GLU A 145 24.12 -24.17 16.57
N ASP A 146 24.17 -23.05 15.83
CA ASP A 146 25.39 -22.53 15.18
C ASP A 146 26.29 -21.66 16.10
N GLU A 147 26.02 -21.56 17.41
CA GLU A 147 26.84 -20.78 18.37
C GLU A 147 27.96 -21.58 19.06
N LYS A 148 28.21 -22.86 18.72
CA LYS A 148 29.20 -23.71 19.43
C LYS A 148 30.51 -24.03 18.70
N GLU A 149 30.78 -23.49 17.52
CA GLU A 149 32.09 -23.66 16.85
C GLU A 149 32.82 -22.32 16.60
N MET A 150 32.90 -21.48 17.63
CA MET A 150 33.91 -20.44 17.68
C MET A 150 34.37 -20.22 19.12
N ASN A 151 35.12 -21.21 19.64
CA ASN A 151 36.05 -21.01 20.75
C ASN A 151 37.24 -21.96 20.58
#